data_AF-A0AAD5W4J9-F1
#
_entry.id   AF-A0AAD5W4J9-F1
#
_cell.length_a   1.000
_cell.length_b   1.000
_cell.length_c   1.000
_cell.angle_alpha   90.00
_cell.angle_beta   90.00
_cell.angle_gamma   90.00
#
_symmetry.space_group_name_H-M   'P 1'
#
loop_
_entity.id
_entity.type
_entity.pdbx_description
1 polymer ?
#
loop_
_entity_poly.entity_id
_entity_poly.type
_entity_poly.pdbx_seq_one_letter_code
_entity_poly.pdbx_strand_id
1 'polypeptide(L)'
;MTTNNPSKKSGPYIPAPFASFIAKFPLKTHPRISLPPNAYRPVQTSTLWVNPPPGYKPSKIPGTAPTESVSNPLSADVECLKWQAYIALRGLKGVRVRFDVSPDGALENRLPNLHVPLSEGVLPKEDTDAEKKDNSKKKEEQDGELLAAQMIPTWVDAKLGVNSASDENEGYVDESARDESRAWVSLLEDVVHAALILAQEKPSYLHTVLFPLAKSDAHHPLATLTTPPPAPLTGYFSLLPQWGTRISRPAIMTRYREAIAALSERLGTDKWFLGSAEPTPLDALAFAYLHCLLHSSDSVRIEVTRRVNLVAWEWRVRGVVRAAFIQ
;
A
#
# COMPACT_ATOMS: atom_id res chain seq x y z
N MET A 1 -1.40 -17.68 -46.15
CA MET A 1 -0.55 -17.57 -44.94
C MET A 1 -1.46 -17.22 -43.78
N THR A 2 -1.87 -18.22 -42.99
CA THR A 2 -2.73 -18.06 -41.82
C THR A 2 -2.05 -18.77 -40.66
N THR A 3 -1.72 -18.01 -39.63
CA THR A 3 -0.95 -18.42 -38.47
C THR A 3 -1.81 -19.17 -37.46
N ASN A 4 -1.20 -20.18 -36.86
CA ASN A 4 -1.73 -21.07 -35.82
C ASN A 4 -2.24 -20.31 -34.59
N ASN A 5 -3.40 -20.76 -34.07
CA ASN A 5 -3.90 -20.38 -32.74
C ASN A 5 -3.62 -21.56 -31.76
N PRO A 6 -3.03 -21.34 -30.57
CA PRO A 6 -2.55 -22.42 -29.73
C PRO A 6 -3.67 -23.14 -28.97
N SER A 7 -3.60 -24.47 -29.06
CA SER A 7 -4.15 -25.50 -28.17
C SER A 7 -4.64 -25.02 -26.79
N LYS A 8 -5.97 -24.97 -26.61
CA LYS A 8 -6.63 -25.09 -25.30
C LYS A 8 -6.33 -26.50 -24.77
N LYS A 9 -5.53 -26.60 -23.70
CA LYS A 9 -5.36 -27.84 -22.94
C LYS A 9 -6.72 -28.22 -22.33
N SER A 10 -7.42 -29.15 -22.97
CA SER A 10 -8.62 -29.78 -22.43
C SER A 10 -8.22 -30.66 -21.25
N GLY A 11 -8.58 -30.26 -20.04
CA GLY A 11 -8.62 -31.18 -18.90
C GLY A 11 -9.54 -32.36 -19.19
N PRO A 12 -9.49 -33.44 -18.38
CA PRO A 12 -10.29 -34.64 -18.60
C PRO A 12 -11.80 -34.30 -18.59
N TYR A 13 -12.46 -34.52 -19.73
CA TYR A 13 -13.89 -34.27 -19.90
C TYR A 13 -14.68 -35.48 -19.38
N ILE A 14 -15.41 -35.29 -18.28
CA ILE A 14 -16.28 -36.32 -17.71
C ILE A 14 -17.61 -36.32 -18.49
N PRO A 15 -18.09 -37.47 -18.99
CA PRO A 15 -19.39 -37.55 -19.65
C PRO A 15 -20.51 -37.07 -18.73
N ALA A 16 -21.43 -36.26 -19.27
CA ALA A 16 -22.60 -35.72 -18.56
C ALA A 16 -23.35 -36.72 -17.63
N PRO A 17 -23.59 -38.00 -18.01
CA PRO A 17 -24.24 -38.94 -17.10
C PRO A 17 -23.40 -39.24 -15.84
N PHE A 18 -22.08 -39.34 -15.97
CA PHE A 18 -21.18 -39.52 -14.83
C PHE A 18 -21.15 -38.27 -13.94
N ALA A 19 -21.14 -37.08 -14.53
CA ALA A 19 -21.24 -35.84 -13.78
C ALA A 19 -22.57 -35.76 -12.98
N SER A 20 -23.68 -36.19 -13.57
CA SER A 20 -24.99 -36.23 -12.91
C SER A 20 -25.07 -37.24 -11.76
N PHE A 21 -24.35 -38.37 -11.88
CA PHE A 21 -24.26 -39.37 -10.82
C PHE A 21 -23.40 -38.87 -9.65
N ILE A 22 -22.26 -38.23 -9.96
CA ILE A 22 -21.35 -37.67 -8.96
C ILE A 22 -21.97 -36.46 -8.26
N ALA A 23 -22.82 -35.67 -8.94
CA ALA A 23 -23.54 -34.54 -8.34
C ALA A 23 -24.54 -34.93 -7.24
N LYS A 24 -24.91 -36.23 -7.13
CA LYS A 24 -25.70 -36.75 -5.99
C LYS A 24 -24.88 -36.86 -4.70
N PHE A 25 -23.55 -36.75 -4.81
CA PHE A 25 -22.66 -36.58 -3.67
C PHE A 25 -22.32 -35.09 -3.56
N PRO A 26 -22.48 -34.47 -2.37
CA PRO A 26 -22.65 -35.07 -1.05
C PRO A 26 -24.08 -35.48 -0.67
N LEU A 27 -24.23 -36.59 0.04
CA LEU A 27 -25.53 -37.14 0.49
C LEU A 27 -26.27 -36.22 1.49
N LYS A 28 -25.54 -35.33 2.18
CA LYS A 28 -26.09 -34.37 3.13
C LYS A 28 -25.31 -33.07 3.05
N THR A 29 -26.00 -31.99 2.72
CA THR A 29 -25.46 -30.64 2.81
C THR A 29 -25.88 -30.05 4.15
N HIS A 30 -24.91 -29.72 4.99
CA HIS A 30 -25.18 -29.04 6.25
C HIS A 30 -25.44 -27.54 6.00
N PRO A 31 -26.29 -26.90 6.81
CA PRO A 31 -26.43 -25.44 6.74
C PRO A 31 -25.07 -24.79 7.06
N ARG A 32 -24.85 -23.59 6.52
CA ARG A 32 -23.64 -22.81 6.82
C ARG A 32 -23.50 -22.67 8.34
N ILE A 33 -22.29 -22.90 8.85
CA ILE A 33 -21.98 -22.67 10.26
C ILE A 33 -22.14 -21.18 10.50
N SER A 34 -23.08 -20.80 11.37
CA SER A 34 -23.24 -19.42 11.77
C SER A 34 -21.97 -18.95 12.46
N LEU A 35 -21.35 -17.92 11.91
CA LEU A 35 -20.19 -17.31 12.53
C LEU A 35 -20.58 -16.76 13.91
N PRO A 36 -19.66 -16.77 14.89
CA PRO A 36 -19.90 -16.12 16.17
C PRO A 36 -20.36 -14.67 15.94
N PRO A 37 -21.29 -14.14 16.76
CA PRO A 37 -21.88 -12.81 16.55
C PRO A 37 -20.88 -11.64 16.52
N ASN A 38 -19.65 -11.86 17.00
CA ASN A 38 -18.56 -10.88 16.98
C ASN A 38 -17.44 -11.19 15.98
N ALA A 39 -17.50 -12.30 15.25
CA ALA A 39 -16.42 -12.75 14.37
C ALA A 39 -16.43 -12.06 13.00
N TYR A 40 -17.60 -11.61 12.53
CA TYR A 40 -17.75 -11.00 11.22
C TYR A 40 -18.57 -9.72 11.30
N ARG A 41 -17.99 -8.62 10.82
CA ARG A 41 -18.69 -7.35 10.62
C ARG A 41 -18.60 -7.01 9.14
N PRO A 42 -19.72 -6.99 8.41
CA PRO A 42 -19.70 -6.61 7.01
C PRO A 42 -19.18 -5.19 6.88
N VAL A 43 -18.39 -4.95 5.83
CA VAL A 43 -17.78 -3.63 5.61
C VAL A 43 -18.84 -2.66 5.12
N GLN A 44 -19.24 -1.75 6.02
CA GLN A 44 -20.22 -0.70 5.75
C GLN A 44 -19.58 0.55 5.14
N THR A 45 -18.31 0.80 5.45
CA THR A 45 -17.57 1.99 5.02
C THR A 45 -16.26 1.56 4.39
N SER A 46 -15.87 2.21 3.28
CA SER A 46 -14.55 2.03 2.67
C SER A 46 -13.46 2.16 3.74
N THR A 47 -12.65 1.11 3.89
CA THR A 47 -11.66 0.98 4.96
C THR A 47 -10.28 0.73 4.37
N LEU A 48 -9.35 1.64 4.61
CA LEU A 48 -7.95 1.52 4.19
C LEU A 48 -7.14 0.76 5.24
N TRP A 49 -6.46 -0.29 4.80
CA TRP A 49 -5.55 -1.10 5.62
C TRP A 49 -4.15 -0.53 5.47
N VAL A 50 -3.54 -0.16 6.60
CA VAL A 50 -2.24 0.51 6.64
C VAL A 50 -1.35 -0.05 7.73
N ASN A 51 -0.04 0.17 7.58
CA ASN A 51 0.91 -0.08 8.65
C ASN A 51 0.60 0.87 9.84
N PRO A 52 0.81 0.45 11.10
CA PRO A 52 0.39 1.25 12.24
C PRO A 52 1.19 2.56 12.36
N PRO A 53 0.64 3.57 13.06
CA PRO A 53 1.31 4.84 13.28
C PRO A 53 2.58 4.68 14.12
N PRO A 54 3.54 5.62 14.02
CA PRO A 54 4.75 5.59 14.84
C PRO A 54 4.38 5.66 16.33
N GLY A 55 4.91 4.72 17.12
CA GLY A 55 4.62 4.62 18.56
C GLY A 55 3.38 3.79 18.91
N TYR A 56 2.65 3.25 17.93
CA TYR A 56 1.53 2.35 18.19
C TYR A 56 2.01 1.08 18.91
N LYS A 57 1.38 0.79 20.06
CA LYS A 57 1.57 -0.46 20.78
C LYS A 57 0.25 -1.23 20.72
N PRO A 58 0.22 -2.41 20.06
CA PRO A 58 -1.00 -3.21 20.05
C PRO A 58 -1.38 -3.57 21.49
N SER A 59 -2.69 -3.57 21.78
CA SER A 59 -3.17 -4.07 23.06
C SER A 59 -2.69 -5.51 23.25
N LYS A 60 -2.16 -5.83 24.43
CA LYS A 60 -1.69 -7.18 24.79
C LYS A 60 -2.84 -8.21 24.80
N ILE A 61 -4.09 -7.75 24.80
CA ILE A 61 -5.26 -8.61 24.81
C ILE A 61 -5.93 -8.53 23.42
N PRO A 62 -5.97 -9.64 22.64
CA PRO A 62 -6.64 -9.67 21.35
C PRO A 62 -8.13 -9.33 21.52
N GLY A 63 -8.61 -8.37 20.74
CA GLY A 63 -10.02 -7.92 20.76
C GLY A 63 -10.35 -6.78 21.73
N THR A 64 -9.38 -6.27 22.50
CA THR A 64 -9.56 -4.98 23.21
C THR A 64 -9.04 -3.84 22.35
N ALA A 65 -9.86 -2.78 22.23
CA ALA A 65 -9.43 -1.54 21.61
C ALA A 65 -8.14 -1.03 22.28
N PRO A 66 -7.20 -0.45 21.52
CA PRO A 66 -5.97 0.09 22.08
C PRO A 66 -6.29 1.05 23.23
N THR A 67 -5.61 0.87 24.37
CA THR A 67 -5.86 1.58 25.64
C THR A 67 -5.49 3.08 25.57
N GLU A 68 -4.80 3.49 24.51
CA GLU A 68 -4.49 4.88 24.21
C GLU A 68 -5.25 5.32 22.96
N SER A 69 -5.99 6.42 23.07
CA SER A 69 -6.58 7.11 21.92
C SER A 69 -5.46 7.43 20.94
N VAL A 70 -5.40 6.71 19.82
CA VAL A 70 -4.42 6.96 18.75
C VAL A 70 -4.69 8.37 18.22
N SER A 71 -3.95 9.35 18.76
CA SER A 71 -4.14 10.77 18.45
C SER A 71 -3.77 11.09 17.00
N ASN A 72 -3.02 10.20 16.35
CA ASN A 72 -2.54 10.33 14.98
C ASN A 72 -2.85 9.08 14.13
N PRO A 73 -3.79 9.14 13.16
CA PRO A 73 -4.13 8.01 12.29
C PRO A 73 -3.15 7.78 11.14
N LEU A 74 -2.07 8.57 11.04
CA LEU A 74 -1.11 8.54 9.94
C LEU A 74 -0.12 7.39 10.08
N SER A 75 0.03 6.60 9.01
CA SER A 75 0.92 5.44 8.99
C SER A 75 2.39 5.82 9.14
N ALA A 76 3.18 4.90 9.72
CA ALA A 76 4.64 5.02 9.75
C ALA A 76 5.31 4.64 8.40
N ASP A 77 4.61 3.91 7.54
CA ASP A 77 5.11 3.48 6.24
C ASP A 77 4.84 4.51 5.14
N VAL A 78 5.81 4.69 4.25
CA VAL A 78 5.77 5.70 3.18
C VAL A 78 4.67 5.37 2.17
N GLU A 79 4.52 4.11 1.79
CA GLU A 79 3.54 3.74 0.76
C GLU A 79 2.12 3.84 1.29
N CYS A 80 1.90 3.36 2.52
CA CYS A 80 0.64 3.53 3.22
C CYS A 80 0.26 5.00 3.36
N LEU A 81 1.21 5.85 3.76
CA LEU A 81 0.98 7.27 3.95
C LEU A 81 0.78 8.02 2.62
N LYS A 82 1.45 7.61 1.55
CA LYS A 82 1.23 8.12 0.19
C LYS A 82 -0.24 7.97 -0.20
N TRP A 83 -0.79 6.78 -0.01
CA TRP A 83 -2.19 6.51 -0.36
C TRP A 83 -3.19 7.17 0.60
N GLN A 84 -2.87 7.27 1.89
CA GLN A 84 -3.65 8.08 2.83
C GLN A 84 -3.71 9.56 2.38
N ALA A 85 -2.56 10.13 2.04
CA ALA A 85 -2.47 11.52 1.59
C ALA A 85 -3.17 11.72 0.26
N TYR A 86 -3.01 10.81 -0.69
CA TYR A 86 -3.67 10.88 -2.00
C TYR A 86 -5.19 10.97 -1.87
N ILE A 87 -5.80 10.07 -1.08
CA ILE A 87 -7.26 10.06 -0.84
C ILE A 87 -7.70 11.38 -0.18
N ALA A 88 -6.97 11.84 0.84
CA ALA A 88 -7.33 13.04 1.58
C ALA A 88 -7.19 14.33 0.75
N LEU A 89 -6.12 14.42 -0.06
CA LEU A 89 -5.85 15.57 -0.92
C LEU A 89 -6.84 15.69 -2.08
N ARG A 90 -7.35 14.56 -2.58
CA ARG A 90 -8.48 14.51 -3.52
C ARG A 90 -9.83 14.87 -2.88
N GLY A 91 -9.85 15.16 -1.58
CA GLY A 91 -11.04 15.66 -0.88
C GLY A 91 -12.03 14.59 -0.40
N LEU A 92 -11.69 13.30 -0.53
CA LEU A 92 -12.53 12.23 -0.04
C LEU A 92 -12.50 12.17 1.50
N LYS A 93 -13.69 12.09 2.10
CA LYS A 93 -13.90 11.98 3.54
C LYS A 93 -14.71 10.72 3.86
N GLY A 94 -14.57 10.21 5.09
CA GLY A 94 -15.35 9.04 5.54
C GLY A 94 -14.69 7.69 5.27
N VAL A 95 -13.45 7.67 4.77
CA VAL A 95 -12.65 6.45 4.69
C VAL A 95 -12.13 6.10 6.08
N ARG A 96 -12.42 4.88 6.55
CA ARG A 96 -11.94 4.39 7.85
C ARG A 96 -10.51 3.87 7.69
N VAL A 97 -9.67 4.03 8.71
CA VAL A 97 -8.30 3.48 8.72
C VAL A 97 -8.24 2.29 9.68
N ARG A 98 -7.58 1.21 9.25
CA ARG A 98 -7.40 -0.03 10.00
C ARG A 98 -5.90 -0.43 10.01
N PHE A 99 -5.38 -0.80 11.17
CA PHE A 99 -3.95 -1.09 11.40
C PHE A 99 -3.67 -2.40 12.14
N ASP A 100 -4.70 -3.22 12.39
CA ASP A 100 -4.59 -4.55 13.02
C ASP A 100 -4.37 -5.69 12.01
N VAL A 101 -4.34 -5.38 10.70
CA VAL A 101 -4.10 -6.36 9.64
C VAL A 101 -2.60 -6.43 9.34
N SER A 102 -2.00 -7.62 9.42
CA SER A 102 -0.61 -7.85 9.00
C SER A 102 -0.52 -7.86 7.47
N PRO A 103 0.65 -7.55 6.89
CA PRO A 103 0.82 -7.60 5.44
C PRO A 103 0.58 -9.00 4.87
N ASP A 104 0.82 -10.08 5.63
CA ASP A 104 0.47 -11.46 5.23
C ASP A 104 -1.04 -11.68 4.99
N GLY A 105 -1.89 -10.85 5.62
CA GLY A 105 -3.34 -10.86 5.41
C GLY A 105 -3.81 -9.93 4.28
N ALA A 106 -2.88 -9.23 3.65
CA ALA A 106 -3.12 -8.24 2.61
C ALA A 106 -2.92 -8.86 1.20
N LEU A 107 -3.42 -8.20 0.16
CA LEU A 107 -3.20 -8.69 -1.21
C LEU A 107 -1.71 -8.59 -1.54
N GLU A 108 -1.19 -9.60 -2.24
CA GLU A 108 0.22 -9.66 -2.63
C GLU A 108 1.20 -9.61 -1.44
N ASN A 109 0.71 -9.90 -0.23
CA ASN A 109 1.44 -9.74 1.02
C ASN A 109 1.97 -8.31 1.24
N ARG A 110 1.29 -7.30 0.71
CA ARG A 110 1.76 -5.90 0.74
C ARG A 110 0.64 -4.95 1.14
N LEU A 111 0.94 -4.09 2.09
CA LEU A 111 0.09 -2.95 2.44
C LEU A 111 0.51 -1.73 1.60
N PRO A 112 -0.42 -0.81 1.28
CA PRO A 112 -1.81 -0.78 1.72
C PRO A 112 -2.80 -1.49 0.78
N ASN A 113 -3.95 -1.87 1.34
CA ASN A 113 -5.12 -2.33 0.59
C ASN A 113 -6.36 -1.51 0.98
N LEU A 114 -7.28 -1.37 0.04
CA LEU A 114 -8.54 -0.67 0.28
C LEU A 114 -9.71 -1.66 0.24
N HIS A 115 -10.38 -1.84 1.38
CA HIS A 115 -11.57 -2.68 1.46
C HIS A 115 -12.81 -1.81 1.23
N VAL A 116 -13.51 -2.05 0.13
CA VAL A 116 -14.64 -1.27 -0.36
C VAL A 116 -15.94 -2.08 -0.22
N PRO A 117 -17.07 -1.49 0.22
CA PRO A 117 -18.37 -2.18 0.20
C PRO A 117 -18.78 -2.56 -1.24
N LEU A 118 -19.51 -3.67 -1.45
CA LEU A 118 -19.87 -4.12 -2.81
C LEU A 118 -20.74 -3.15 -3.62
N SER A 119 -21.39 -2.20 -2.97
CA SER A 119 -22.11 -1.12 -3.66
C SER A 119 -21.17 -0.16 -4.41
N GLU A 120 -19.87 -0.19 -4.10
CA GLU A 120 -18.86 0.77 -4.53
C GLU A 120 -17.67 0.09 -5.25
N GLY A 121 -17.80 -1.20 -5.56
CA GLY A 121 -16.77 -1.97 -6.23
C GLY A 121 -16.46 -1.44 -7.64
N VAL A 122 -15.18 -1.53 -8.02
CA VAL A 122 -14.67 -0.99 -9.30
C VAL A 122 -14.55 -2.08 -10.35
N LEU A 123 -14.34 -3.32 -9.93
CA LEU A 123 -14.24 -4.42 -10.89
C LEU A 123 -15.60 -4.67 -11.55
N PRO A 124 -15.62 -4.82 -12.89
CA PRO A 124 -16.81 -5.31 -13.58
C PRO A 124 -17.22 -6.61 -12.92
N LYS A 125 -18.47 -6.69 -12.45
CA LYS A 125 -19.05 -7.99 -12.11
C LYS A 125 -18.96 -8.78 -13.41
N GLU A 126 -18.13 -9.82 -13.46
CA GLU A 126 -18.22 -10.77 -14.56
C GLU A 126 -19.68 -11.22 -14.58
N ASP A 127 -20.39 -10.81 -15.64
CA ASP A 127 -21.76 -11.18 -15.91
C ASP A 127 -21.81 -12.70 -16.03
N THR A 128 -21.95 -13.38 -14.90
CA THR A 128 -22.55 -14.69 -14.86
C THR A 128 -24.03 -14.47 -15.14
N ASP A 129 -24.33 -14.30 -16.43
CA ASP A 129 -25.66 -14.28 -17.03
C ASP A 129 -26.34 -15.64 -16.83
N ALA A 130 -26.69 -15.98 -15.60
CA ALA A 130 -27.59 -17.07 -15.26
C ALA A 130 -28.00 -16.96 -13.78
N GLU A 131 -28.89 -16.02 -13.45
CA GLU A 131 -29.98 -16.13 -12.46
C GLU A 131 -30.51 -14.75 -12.02
N LYS A 132 -31.09 -14.00 -12.98
CA LYS A 132 -32.13 -13.00 -12.66
C LYS A 132 -33.47 -13.73 -12.53
N LYS A 133 -33.73 -14.35 -11.38
CA LYS A 133 -35.08 -14.70 -10.89
C LYS A 133 -34.99 -15.22 -9.45
N ASP A 134 -34.91 -14.29 -8.49
CA ASP A 134 -35.63 -14.32 -7.20
C ASP A 134 -35.09 -13.20 -6.29
N ASN A 135 -35.55 -11.98 -6.56
CA ASN A 135 -35.30 -10.80 -5.74
C ASN A 135 -36.17 -10.83 -4.47
N SER A 136 -35.89 -11.75 -3.55
CA SER A 136 -36.26 -11.61 -2.13
C SER A 136 -35.71 -12.80 -1.35
N LYS A 137 -34.78 -12.55 -0.43
CA LYS A 137 -34.10 -13.53 0.46
C LYS A 137 -32.87 -14.24 -0.12
N LYS A 138 -31.82 -13.48 -0.40
CA LYS A 138 -30.44 -13.93 -0.15
C LYS A 138 -29.58 -12.69 0.15
N LYS A 139 -29.66 -12.21 1.40
CA LYS A 139 -28.54 -11.47 2.02
C LYS A 139 -27.44 -12.49 2.24
N GLU A 140 -26.82 -12.97 1.16
CA GLU A 140 -25.54 -13.65 1.30
C GLU A 140 -24.56 -12.61 1.84
N GLU A 141 -23.76 -13.03 2.81
CA GLU A 141 -22.66 -12.28 3.42
C GLU A 141 -21.67 -11.89 2.32
N GLN A 142 -22.01 -10.88 1.55
CA GLN A 142 -21.13 -10.35 0.54
C GLN A 142 -20.11 -9.51 1.31
N ASP A 143 -18.93 -10.09 1.47
CA ASP A 143 -17.74 -9.39 1.94
C ASP A 143 -17.37 -8.35 0.89
N GLY A 144 -16.97 -7.16 1.34
CA GLY A 144 -16.59 -6.09 0.43
C GLY A 144 -15.46 -6.51 -0.52
N GLU A 145 -15.25 -5.72 -1.56
CA GLU A 145 -14.14 -5.92 -2.49
C GLU A 145 -12.84 -5.40 -1.87
N LEU A 146 -11.78 -6.20 -1.91
CA LEU A 146 -10.45 -5.78 -1.49
C LEU A 146 -9.65 -5.35 -2.72
N LEU A 147 -9.23 -4.08 -2.73
CA LEU A 147 -8.47 -3.47 -3.81
C LEU A 147 -6.98 -3.39 -3.48
N ALA A 148 -6.14 -3.68 -4.46
CA ALA A 148 -4.70 -3.45 -4.40
C ALA A 148 -4.36 -1.94 -4.44
N ALA A 149 -3.18 -1.57 -3.96
CA ALA A 149 -2.71 -0.19 -3.93
C ALA A 149 -2.82 0.53 -5.28
N GLN A 150 -2.49 -0.16 -6.39
CA GLN A 150 -2.57 0.37 -7.76
C GLN A 150 -3.99 0.66 -8.24
N MET A 151 -5.02 0.08 -7.62
CA MET A 151 -6.43 0.29 -7.95
C MET A 151 -7.08 1.41 -7.11
N ILE A 152 -6.32 2.01 -6.18
CA ILE A 152 -6.84 3.12 -5.37
C ILE A 152 -7.17 4.36 -6.24
N PRO A 153 -6.32 4.81 -7.19
CA PRO A 153 -6.66 5.93 -8.06
C PRO A 153 -7.96 5.73 -8.83
N THR A 154 -8.14 4.56 -9.44
CA THR A 154 -9.34 4.25 -10.23
C THR A 154 -10.61 4.23 -9.38
N TRP A 155 -10.51 3.76 -8.13
CA TRP A 155 -11.61 3.85 -7.16
C TRP A 155 -11.91 5.30 -6.74
N VAL A 156 -10.88 6.11 -6.46
CA VAL A 156 -11.04 7.52 -6.10
C VAL A 156 -11.72 8.29 -7.22
N ASP A 157 -11.30 8.06 -8.46
CA ASP A 157 -11.87 8.64 -9.68
C ASP A 157 -13.35 8.28 -9.83
N ALA A 158 -13.69 6.98 -9.69
CA ALA A 158 -15.07 6.51 -9.73
C ALA A 158 -15.94 7.15 -8.64
N LYS A 159 -15.37 7.39 -7.45
CA LYS A 159 -16.06 8.04 -6.33
C LYS A 159 -16.31 9.52 -6.54
N LEU A 160 -15.38 10.22 -7.17
CA LEU A 160 -15.51 11.65 -7.48
C LEU A 160 -16.29 11.90 -8.77
N GLY A 161 -16.54 10.85 -9.57
CA GLY A 161 -17.13 10.99 -10.91
C GLY A 161 -16.19 11.70 -11.89
N VAL A 162 -14.88 11.71 -11.59
CA VAL A 162 -13.84 12.34 -12.42
C VAL A 162 -13.11 11.24 -13.16
N ASN A 163 -13.06 11.33 -14.49
CA ASN A 163 -12.25 10.43 -15.28
C ASN A 163 -10.82 10.96 -15.34
N SER A 164 -9.94 10.63 -14.38
CA SER A 164 -8.54 11.10 -14.46
C SER A 164 -7.82 10.60 -15.73
N ALA A 165 -8.29 9.51 -16.36
CA ALA A 165 -7.82 9.07 -17.67
C ALA A 165 -8.10 10.07 -18.81
N SER A 166 -9.04 11.00 -18.62
CA SER A 166 -9.32 12.09 -19.56
C SER A 166 -8.52 13.36 -19.27
N ASP A 167 -7.91 13.46 -18.10
CA ASP A 167 -7.00 14.55 -17.74
C ASP A 167 -5.57 14.15 -18.09
N GLU A 168 -5.13 14.52 -19.30
CA GLU A 168 -3.78 14.21 -19.79
C GLU A 168 -2.67 14.72 -18.85
N ASN A 169 -2.95 15.78 -18.09
CA ASN A 169 -1.98 16.44 -17.23
C ASN A 169 -2.10 16.05 -15.76
N GLU A 170 -2.99 15.14 -15.35
CA GLU A 170 -3.09 14.65 -13.96
C GLU A 170 -3.17 15.76 -12.87
N GLY A 171 -3.73 16.92 -13.22
CA GLY A 171 -3.76 18.12 -12.35
C GLY A 171 -2.52 19.02 -12.39
N TYR A 172 -1.52 18.72 -13.23
CA TYR A 172 -0.38 19.59 -13.49
C TYR A 172 -0.75 20.73 -14.46
N VAL A 173 0.00 21.83 -14.39
CA VAL A 173 -0.23 23.02 -15.22
C VAL A 173 0.03 22.71 -16.70
N ASP A 174 1.17 22.11 -17.01
CA ASP A 174 1.64 21.82 -18.36
C ASP A 174 2.26 20.41 -18.45
N GLU A 175 2.39 19.87 -19.67
CA GLU A 175 3.06 18.57 -19.91
C GLU A 175 4.50 18.56 -19.40
N SER A 176 5.22 19.69 -19.50
CA SER A 176 6.58 19.82 -18.98
C SER A 176 6.62 19.66 -17.46
N ALA A 177 5.61 20.17 -16.75
CA ALA A 177 5.50 19.98 -15.30
C ALA A 177 5.18 18.51 -14.98
N ARG A 178 4.36 17.83 -15.79
CA ARG A 178 4.11 16.39 -15.64
C ARG A 178 5.41 15.59 -15.77
N ASP A 179 6.24 15.88 -16.77
CA ASP A 179 7.50 15.17 -16.96
C ASP A 179 8.54 15.53 -15.89
N GLU A 180 8.57 16.79 -15.44
CA GLU A 180 9.37 17.21 -14.29
C GLU A 180 8.94 16.43 -13.02
N SER A 181 7.63 16.24 -12.81
CA SER A 181 7.11 15.51 -11.66
C SER A 181 7.61 14.07 -11.61
N ARG A 182 7.71 13.38 -12.77
CA ARG A 182 8.24 12.02 -12.86
C ARG A 182 9.71 11.94 -12.45
N ALA A 183 10.52 12.95 -12.82
CA ALA A 183 11.90 13.04 -12.37
C ALA A 183 12.00 13.20 -10.84
N TRP A 184 11.11 14.02 -10.26
CA TRP A 184 11.01 14.17 -8.81
C TRP A 184 10.55 12.89 -8.11
N VAL A 185 9.59 12.16 -8.68
CA VAL A 185 9.13 10.86 -8.16
C VAL A 185 10.30 9.87 -8.12
N SER A 186 11.05 9.71 -9.20
CA SER A 186 12.24 8.82 -9.22
C SER A 186 13.28 9.26 -8.18
N LEU A 187 13.55 10.57 -8.06
CA LEU A 187 14.48 11.07 -7.05
C LEU A 187 14.04 10.74 -5.61
N LEU A 188 12.74 10.83 -5.31
CA LEU A 188 12.17 10.48 -4.00
C LEU A 188 12.19 8.96 -3.75
N GLU A 189 11.74 8.17 -4.72
CA GLU A 189 11.65 6.71 -4.64
C GLU A 189 13.03 6.03 -4.61
N ASP A 190 14.05 6.65 -5.22
CA ASP A 190 15.40 6.08 -5.26
C ASP A 190 16.27 6.65 -4.12
N VAL A 191 16.59 7.95 -4.18
CA VAL A 191 17.63 8.55 -3.32
C VAL A 191 17.11 8.75 -1.90
N VAL A 192 15.92 9.33 -1.76
CA VAL A 192 15.34 9.64 -0.45
C VAL A 192 14.88 8.38 0.25
N HIS A 193 14.28 7.44 -0.47
CA HIS A 193 13.92 6.14 0.08
C HIS A 193 15.15 5.33 0.53
N ALA A 194 16.23 5.31 -0.26
CA ALA A 194 17.47 4.65 0.15
C ALA A 194 18.05 5.25 1.44
N ALA A 195 18.03 6.58 1.59
CA ALA A 195 18.45 7.24 2.81
C ALA A 195 17.55 6.88 4.01
N LEU A 196 16.23 6.82 3.80
CA LEU A 196 15.26 6.42 4.81
C LEU A 196 15.49 4.97 5.28
N ILE A 197 15.69 4.02 4.36
CA ILE A 197 16.01 2.62 4.68
C ILE A 197 17.30 2.52 5.50
N LEU A 198 18.32 3.31 5.16
CA LEU A 198 19.58 3.34 5.91
C LEU A 198 19.43 3.94 7.31
N ALA A 199 18.45 4.83 7.49
CA ALA A 199 18.17 5.55 8.73
C ALA A 199 17.27 4.79 9.69
N GLN A 200 16.56 3.75 9.23
CA GLN A 200 15.75 2.87 10.07
C GLN A 200 16.64 2.08 11.04
N GLU A 201 16.25 2.07 12.32
CA GLU A 201 16.96 1.33 13.36
C GLU A 201 16.86 -0.17 13.10
N LYS A 202 17.99 -0.80 12.75
CA LYS A 202 18.04 -2.25 12.63
C LYS A 202 17.90 -2.88 14.03
N PRO A 203 17.05 -3.91 14.21
CA PRO A 203 17.02 -4.64 15.47
C PRO A 203 18.42 -5.21 15.74
N SER A 204 18.88 -5.10 16.99
CA SER A 204 20.17 -5.62 17.42
C SER A 204 20.34 -7.07 16.96
N TYR A 205 21.49 -7.43 16.41
CA TYR A 205 21.77 -8.79 15.93
C TYR A 205 21.43 -9.86 16.97
N LEU A 206 21.71 -9.61 18.26
CA LEU A 206 21.33 -10.49 19.36
C LEU A 206 19.81 -10.63 19.54
N HIS A 207 19.05 -9.56 19.34
CA HIS A 207 17.60 -9.61 19.36
C HIS A 207 17.06 -10.42 18.17
N THR A 208 17.64 -10.30 16.99
CA THR A 208 17.26 -11.10 15.81
C THR A 208 17.57 -12.59 15.99
N VAL A 209 18.65 -12.92 16.71
CA VAL A 209 19.04 -14.31 17.01
C VAL A 209 18.21 -14.91 18.15
N LEU A 210 17.97 -14.15 19.22
CA LEU A 210 17.25 -14.62 20.42
C LEU A 210 15.73 -14.60 20.25
N PHE A 211 15.24 -13.65 19.47
CA PHE A 211 13.83 -13.50 19.11
C PHE A 211 13.76 -13.36 17.60
N PRO A 212 13.81 -14.47 16.83
CA PRO A 212 13.51 -14.44 15.40
C PRO A 212 12.10 -13.87 15.25
N LEU A 213 12.07 -12.56 14.99
CA LEU A 213 10.86 -11.79 15.09
C LEU A 213 10.00 -12.22 13.90
N ALA A 214 8.80 -12.72 14.17
CA ALA A 214 7.73 -12.89 13.19
C ALA A 214 7.19 -11.51 12.73
N LYS A 215 8.08 -10.54 12.48
CA LYS A 215 7.77 -9.34 11.71
C LYS A 215 7.96 -9.72 10.25
N SER A 216 6.85 -9.68 9.55
CA SER A 216 6.57 -9.98 8.14
C SER A 216 7.32 -9.13 7.11
N ASP A 217 8.49 -8.56 7.42
CA ASP A 217 9.39 -7.95 6.42
C ASP A 217 10.40 -8.98 5.86
N ALA A 218 10.37 -10.21 6.38
CA ALA A 218 11.17 -11.31 5.86
C ALA A 218 10.42 -12.06 4.75
N HIS A 219 10.29 -11.43 3.59
CA HIS A 219 10.15 -12.22 2.38
C HIS A 219 11.39 -13.13 2.29
N HIS A 220 11.12 -14.43 2.47
CA HIS A 220 11.92 -15.56 2.06
C HIS A 220 13.01 -16.12 3.00
N PRO A 221 12.70 -16.68 4.19
CA PRO A 221 13.63 -17.64 4.79
C PRO A 221 13.79 -18.90 3.90
N LEU A 222 12.70 -19.34 3.24
CA LEU A 222 12.74 -20.51 2.34
C LEU A 222 13.08 -20.18 0.88
N ALA A 223 12.78 -18.98 0.37
CA ALA A 223 13.31 -18.60 -0.95
C ALA A 223 14.78 -18.17 -0.88
N THR A 224 15.29 -17.66 0.24
CA THR A 224 16.75 -17.57 0.47
C THR A 224 17.40 -18.97 0.46
N LEU A 225 16.66 -20.02 0.81
CA LEU A 225 17.11 -21.41 0.70
C LEU A 225 16.95 -22.03 -0.71
N THR A 226 16.15 -21.44 -1.61
CA THR A 226 15.77 -22.07 -2.89
C THR A 226 15.98 -21.24 -4.15
N THR A 227 16.26 -19.93 -4.05
CA THR A 227 16.67 -19.11 -5.18
C THR A 227 18.19 -19.01 -5.21
N PRO A 228 18.88 -19.66 -6.16
CA PRO A 228 20.31 -19.42 -6.34
C PRO A 228 20.52 -17.94 -6.74
N PRO A 229 21.50 -17.24 -6.15
CA PRO A 229 21.82 -15.88 -6.58
C PRO A 229 22.30 -15.90 -8.03
N PRO A 230 22.03 -14.83 -8.81
CA PRO A 230 22.53 -14.72 -10.18
C PRO A 230 24.06 -14.80 -10.21
N ALA A 231 24.58 -15.60 -11.15
CA ALA A 231 26.00 -15.83 -11.38
C ALA A 231 26.75 -14.51 -11.71
N PRO A 232 28.06 -14.39 -11.39
CA PRO A 232 29.05 -15.30 -11.92
C PRO A 232 29.70 -16.20 -10.84
N LEU A 233 29.46 -17.52 -10.98
CA LEU A 233 30.33 -18.63 -10.56
C LEU A 233 31.18 -18.41 -9.28
N THR A 234 30.58 -18.42 -8.09
CA THR A 234 31.28 -18.83 -6.86
C THR A 234 30.30 -19.30 -5.77
N GLY A 235 30.38 -20.58 -5.42
CA GLY A 235 30.22 -21.02 -4.03
C GLY A 235 28.92 -21.70 -3.62
N TYR A 236 28.70 -22.94 -4.06
CA TYR A 236 27.78 -23.89 -3.40
C TYR A 236 28.15 -24.22 -1.92
N PHE A 237 29.21 -23.60 -1.38
CA PHE A 237 29.72 -23.79 -0.01
C PHE A 237 29.91 -22.49 0.78
N SER A 238 29.37 -21.36 0.32
CA SER A 238 29.52 -20.11 1.07
C SER A 238 28.54 -20.04 2.25
N LEU A 239 28.95 -20.61 3.39
CA LEU A 239 28.33 -20.40 4.71
C LEU A 239 28.37 -18.92 5.16
N LEU A 240 29.06 -18.06 4.41
CA LEU A 240 29.11 -16.63 4.60
C LEU A 240 28.34 -15.96 3.46
N PRO A 241 27.43 -15.00 3.74
CA PRO A 241 26.77 -14.25 2.69
C PRO A 241 27.86 -13.63 1.79
N GLN A 242 27.66 -13.69 0.47
CA GLN A 242 28.55 -13.01 -0.47
C GLN A 242 28.71 -11.57 0.02
N TRP A 243 29.94 -11.15 0.30
CA TRP A 243 30.26 -9.77 0.64
C TRP A 243 29.90 -8.91 -0.58
N GLY A 244 28.65 -8.47 -0.62
CA GLY A 244 28.06 -7.72 -1.71
C GLY A 244 28.74 -6.37 -1.93
N THR A 245 28.41 -5.76 -3.06
CA THR A 245 28.75 -4.38 -3.42
C THR A 245 28.63 -3.47 -2.20
N ARG A 246 29.75 -2.88 -1.78
CA ARG A 246 29.78 -1.94 -0.66
C ARG A 246 29.01 -0.69 -1.05
N ILE A 247 27.74 -0.61 -0.65
CA ILE A 247 26.95 0.61 -0.76
C ILE A 247 27.57 1.66 0.18
N SER A 248 28.15 2.71 -0.40
CA SER A 248 28.76 3.79 0.37
C SER A 248 27.67 4.65 1.00
N ARG A 249 27.37 4.38 2.28
CA ARG A 249 26.50 5.22 3.12
C ARG A 249 26.77 6.73 2.99
N PRO A 250 28.02 7.23 3.02
CA PRO A 250 28.26 8.67 2.89
C PRO A 250 27.84 9.21 1.51
N ALA A 251 27.99 8.44 0.43
CA ALA A 251 27.59 8.90 -0.91
C ALA A 251 26.06 9.03 -1.02
N ILE A 252 25.31 8.08 -0.45
CA ILE A 252 23.84 8.17 -0.40
C ILE A 252 23.42 9.38 0.44
N MET A 253 24.04 9.61 1.59
CA MET A 253 23.72 10.76 2.42
C MET A 253 24.05 12.10 1.75
N THR A 254 25.12 12.19 0.96
CA THR A 254 25.41 13.38 0.15
C THR A 254 24.32 13.62 -0.89
N ARG A 255 23.95 12.58 -1.66
CA ARG A 255 22.87 12.68 -2.65
C ARG A 255 21.52 13.04 -2.01
N TYR A 256 21.23 12.49 -0.83
CA TYR A 256 20.04 12.83 -0.06
C TYR A 256 20.03 14.31 0.34
N ARG A 257 21.15 14.86 0.82
CA ARG A 257 21.25 16.28 1.16
C ARG A 257 21.01 17.19 -0.03
N GLU A 258 21.58 16.84 -1.18
CA GLU A 258 21.39 17.54 -2.45
C GLU A 258 19.94 17.44 -2.92
N ALA A 259 19.35 16.25 -2.87
CA ALA A 259 17.95 16.00 -3.20
C ALA A 259 16.98 16.85 -2.35
N ILE A 260 17.15 16.87 -1.03
CA ILE A 260 16.31 17.69 -0.14
C ILE A 260 16.59 19.19 -0.30
N ALA A 261 17.81 19.60 -0.69
CA ALA A 261 18.10 20.98 -1.06
C ALA A 261 17.31 21.39 -2.30
N ALA A 262 17.41 20.60 -3.36
CA ALA A 262 16.75 20.84 -4.63
C ALA A 262 15.22 20.82 -4.47
N LEU A 263 14.68 19.89 -3.67
CA LEU A 263 13.24 19.84 -3.35
C LEU A 263 12.77 21.11 -2.65
N SER A 264 13.55 21.62 -1.70
CA SER A 264 13.26 22.87 -0.99
C SER A 264 13.31 24.09 -1.93
N GLU A 265 14.32 24.17 -2.79
CA GLU A 265 14.42 25.25 -3.78
C GLU A 265 13.24 25.20 -4.76
N ARG A 266 12.86 24.00 -5.21
CA ARG A 266 11.77 23.81 -6.16
C ARG A 266 10.40 24.16 -5.59
N LEU A 267 10.18 23.85 -4.30
CA LEU A 267 8.96 24.26 -3.61
C LEU A 267 8.93 25.78 -3.39
N GLY A 268 10.07 26.39 -3.04
CA GLY A 268 10.19 27.84 -2.86
C GLY A 268 9.10 28.40 -1.93
N THR A 269 8.23 29.22 -2.50
CA THR A 269 7.05 29.84 -1.84
C THR A 269 5.71 29.25 -2.30
N ASP A 270 5.74 28.21 -3.13
CA ASP A 270 4.56 27.67 -3.78
C ASP A 270 3.68 26.91 -2.80
N LYS A 271 2.37 26.95 -3.07
CA LYS A 271 1.36 26.26 -2.28
C LYS A 271 1.44 24.74 -2.48
N TRP A 272 1.74 24.31 -3.69
CA TRP A 272 1.86 22.91 -4.10
C TRP A 272 3.07 22.77 -5.02
N PHE A 273 3.61 21.57 -5.14
CA PHE A 273 4.76 21.36 -6.02
C PHE A 273 4.43 21.72 -7.46
N LEU A 274 5.41 22.28 -8.16
CA LEU A 274 5.31 22.68 -9.57
C LEU A 274 4.30 23.81 -9.87
N GLY A 275 3.89 24.58 -8.86
CA GLY A 275 3.00 25.71 -9.03
C GLY A 275 1.56 25.32 -9.38
N SER A 276 1.17 24.06 -9.13
CA SER A 276 -0.20 23.59 -9.36
C SER A 276 -1.20 24.32 -8.46
N ALA A 277 -2.42 24.51 -8.97
CA ALA A 277 -3.51 25.13 -8.20
C ALA A 277 -4.08 24.16 -7.14
N GLU A 278 -4.14 22.88 -7.51
CA GLU A 278 -4.68 21.78 -6.72
C GLU A 278 -3.57 20.79 -6.33
N PRO A 279 -3.76 20.02 -5.24
CA PRO A 279 -2.77 19.04 -4.83
C PRO A 279 -2.63 17.92 -5.87
N THR A 280 -1.39 17.58 -6.17
CA THR A 280 -1.01 16.60 -7.18
C THR A 280 -0.63 15.25 -6.55
N PRO A 281 -0.52 14.16 -7.34
CA PRO A 281 0.02 12.89 -6.86
C PRO A 281 1.45 13.03 -6.31
N LEU A 282 2.25 13.93 -6.88
CA LEU A 282 3.60 14.25 -6.38
C LEU A 282 3.54 14.84 -4.97
N ASP A 283 2.60 15.74 -4.67
CA ASP A 283 2.43 16.29 -3.32
C ASP A 283 2.12 15.19 -2.30
N ALA A 284 1.31 14.20 -2.66
CA ALA A 284 1.00 13.06 -1.79
C ALA A 284 2.25 12.22 -1.48
N LEU A 285 3.07 11.95 -2.50
CA LEU A 285 4.34 11.22 -2.36
C LEU A 285 5.36 12.01 -1.53
N ALA A 286 5.56 13.28 -1.87
CA ALA A 286 6.50 14.16 -1.17
C ALA A 286 6.10 14.31 0.30
N PHE A 287 4.81 14.45 0.60
CA PHE A 287 4.29 14.45 1.96
C PHE A 287 4.63 13.16 2.70
N ALA A 288 4.40 12.01 2.08
CA ALA A 288 4.67 10.72 2.72
C ALA A 288 6.14 10.58 3.11
N TYR A 289 7.06 10.90 2.20
CA TYR A 289 8.49 10.89 2.52
C TYR A 289 8.84 11.92 3.60
N LEU A 290 8.47 13.19 3.43
CA LEU A 290 8.82 14.25 4.39
C LEU A 290 8.29 13.94 5.80
N HIS A 291 7.06 13.42 5.90
CA HIS A 291 6.49 13.00 7.16
C HIS A 291 7.29 11.87 7.81
N CYS A 292 7.60 10.80 7.07
CA CYS A 292 8.39 9.68 7.59
C CYS A 292 9.81 10.12 7.98
N LEU A 293 10.46 10.98 7.19
CA LEU A 293 11.79 11.53 7.50
C LEU A 293 11.78 12.36 8.80
N LEU A 294 10.74 13.17 9.02
CA LEU A 294 10.60 14.00 10.22
C LEU A 294 10.37 13.17 11.50
N HIS A 295 9.85 11.95 11.38
CA HIS A 295 9.66 11.01 12.50
C HIS A 295 10.76 9.94 12.58
N SER A 296 11.79 10.05 11.73
CA SER A 296 12.93 9.14 11.70
C SER A 296 14.12 9.63 12.55
N SER A 297 15.27 8.98 12.39
CA SER A 297 16.50 9.29 13.12
C SER A 297 17.06 10.68 12.82
N ASP A 298 17.88 11.17 13.75
CA ASP A 298 18.35 12.55 13.79
C ASP A 298 19.11 12.98 12.52
N SER A 299 19.90 12.10 11.92
CA SER A 299 20.76 12.43 10.78
C SER A 299 19.96 12.89 9.55
N VAL A 300 18.84 12.22 9.30
CA VAL A 300 17.95 12.49 8.17
C VAL A 300 16.95 13.58 8.53
N ARG A 301 16.44 13.55 9.77
CA ARG A 301 15.51 14.54 10.31
C ARG A 301 16.10 15.96 10.31
N ILE A 302 17.36 16.13 10.75
CA ILE A 302 18.02 17.43 10.84
C ILE A 302 18.11 18.13 9.47
N GLU A 303 18.33 17.36 8.40
CA GLU A 303 18.40 17.94 7.05
C GLU A 303 17.06 18.52 6.59
N VAL A 304 15.95 17.84 6.89
CA VAL A 304 14.62 18.35 6.58
C VAL A 304 14.28 19.54 7.48
N THR A 305 14.55 19.44 8.80
CA THR A 305 14.21 20.50 9.75
C THR A 305 15.00 21.80 9.54
N ARG A 306 16.19 21.72 8.94
CA ARG A 306 16.96 22.91 8.52
C ARG A 306 16.23 23.75 7.47
N ARG A 307 15.31 23.15 6.71
CA ARG A 307 14.56 23.79 5.61
C ARG A 307 13.14 24.11 6.07
N VAL A 308 12.96 25.35 6.52
CA VAL A 308 11.73 25.82 7.17
C VAL A 308 10.51 25.73 6.24
N ASN A 309 10.70 25.98 4.95
CA ASN A 309 9.66 25.87 3.93
C ASN A 309 9.10 24.44 3.83
N LEU A 310 9.96 23.41 3.81
CA LEU A 310 9.53 22.01 3.76
C LEU A 310 8.77 21.62 5.03
N VAL A 311 9.24 22.04 6.20
CA VAL A 311 8.58 21.74 7.48
C VAL A 311 7.22 22.44 7.57
N ALA A 312 7.14 23.71 7.20
CA ALA A 312 5.90 24.47 7.20
C ALA A 312 4.89 23.88 6.20
N TRP A 313 5.37 23.49 5.02
CA TRP A 313 4.57 22.81 4.01
C TRP A 313 4.03 21.48 4.51
N GLU A 314 4.90 20.63 5.08
CA GLU A 314 4.51 19.32 5.62
C GLU A 314 3.50 19.47 6.74
N TRP A 315 3.69 20.44 7.65
CA TRP A 315 2.77 20.66 8.77
C TRP A 315 1.36 21.05 8.30
N ARG A 316 1.27 21.91 7.27
CA ARG A 316 0.00 22.29 6.65
C ARG A 316 -0.67 21.10 5.97
N VAL A 317 0.07 20.34 5.15
CA VAL A 317 -0.47 19.15 4.46
C VAL A 317 -0.91 18.09 5.48
N ARG A 318 -0.12 17.88 6.55
CA ARG A 318 -0.46 16.99 7.67
C ARG A 318 -1.81 17.34 8.28
N GLY A 319 -2.10 18.63 8.46
CA GLY A 319 -3.39 19.10 8.95
C GLY A 319 -4.55 18.68 8.04
N VAL A 320 -4.39 18.84 6.73
CA VAL A 320 -5.39 18.43 5.72
C VAL A 320 -5.59 16.91 5.73
N VAL A 321 -4.51 16.13 5.68
CA VAL A 321 -4.58 14.67 5.64
C VAL A 321 -5.19 14.13 6.93
N ARG A 322 -4.75 14.62 8.09
CA ARG A 322 -5.29 14.19 9.39
C ARG A 322 -6.77 14.52 9.54
N ALA A 323 -7.22 15.68 9.05
CA ALA A 323 -8.63 16.07 9.11
C ALA A 323 -9.56 15.17 8.27
N ALA A 324 -9.04 14.47 7.25
CA ALA A 324 -9.83 13.54 6.44
C ALA A 324 -10.14 12.22 7.15
N PHE A 325 -9.33 11.83 8.14
CA PHE A 325 -9.40 10.53 8.82
C PHE A 325 -9.80 10.60 10.30
N ILE A 326 -9.90 11.79 10.89
CA ILE A 326 -10.52 11.99 12.20
C ILE A 326 -12.03 12.07 12.00
N GLN A 327 -12.76 11.11 12.59
CA GLN A 327 -14.23 11.08 12.66
C GLN A 327 -14.69 11.51 14.05
#